data_AF-A0A7Y4VP78-F1
#
_entry.id   AF-A0A7Y4VP78-F1
#
_cell.length_a   1.000
_cell.length_b   1.000
_cell.length_c   1.000
_cell.angle_alpha   90.00
_cell.angle_beta   90.00
_cell.angle_gamma   90.00
#
_symmetry.space_group_name_H-M   'P 1'
#
loop_
_entity.id
_entity.type
_entity.pdbx_description
1 polymer ?
#
loop_
_entity_poly.entity_id
_entity_poly.type
_entity_poly.pdbx_seq_one_letter_code
_entity_poly.pdbx_strand_id
1 'polypeptide(L)'
;MTTCVSTKPAKTAAWMRNEHRIIAGLIANLSAHIAAVPSIGRDEWLSTLVQLVTRFRAHMRGHMKAEEADDGFLTPVLQRRPTLSREVDHLLHEHRELLSLLDQVAEEVAGLCAEDVLLIEDACHRLQHLLSAIRHHEEHEELLVTFVFSQDIGTED
;
A
#
# COMPACT_ATOMS: atom_id res chain seq x y z
N MET A 1 -33.52 -7.54 -15.30
CA MET A 1 -32.39 -8.25 -15.95
C MET A 1 -31.12 -7.53 -15.52
N THR A 2 -30.45 -8.08 -14.53
CA THR A 2 -29.28 -7.49 -13.87
C THR A 2 -28.05 -7.80 -14.71
N THR A 3 -27.43 -6.77 -15.29
CA THR A 3 -26.19 -6.90 -16.05
C THR A 3 -25.05 -7.23 -15.09
N CYS A 4 -24.58 -8.47 -15.15
CA CYS A 4 -23.34 -8.94 -14.55
C CYS A 4 -22.18 -8.22 -15.25
N VAL A 5 -21.60 -7.21 -14.60
CA VAL A 5 -20.35 -6.59 -15.06
C VAL A 5 -19.23 -7.55 -14.67
N SER A 6 -18.95 -8.51 -15.55
CA SER A 6 -17.72 -9.27 -15.52
C SER A 6 -16.57 -8.28 -15.81
N THR A 7 -15.93 -7.77 -14.77
CA THR A 7 -14.62 -7.13 -14.91
C THR A 7 -13.66 -8.21 -15.39
N LYS A 8 -13.33 -8.15 -16.69
CA LYS A 8 -12.46 -9.14 -17.33
C LYS A 8 -11.14 -9.27 -16.53
N PRO A 9 -10.66 -10.49 -16.26
CA PRO A 9 -9.41 -10.75 -15.53
C PRO A 9 -8.24 -9.82 -15.85
N ALA A 10 -8.04 -9.54 -17.13
CA ALA A 10 -6.96 -8.67 -17.61
C ALA A 10 -7.07 -7.23 -17.12
N LYS A 11 -8.28 -6.70 -16.91
CA LYS A 11 -8.53 -5.35 -16.40
C LYS A 11 -8.15 -5.25 -14.93
N THR A 12 -8.51 -6.24 -14.12
CA THR A 12 -8.15 -6.29 -12.69
C THR A 12 -6.64 -6.39 -12.52
N ALA A 13 -5.98 -7.31 -13.22
CA ALA A 13 -4.52 -7.45 -13.16
C ALA A 13 -3.78 -6.19 -13.67
N ALA A 14 -4.33 -5.50 -14.68
CA ALA A 14 -3.75 -4.24 -15.17
C ALA A 14 -3.91 -3.09 -14.18
N TRP A 15 -5.05 -3.02 -13.49
CA TRP A 15 -5.27 -2.04 -12.42
C TRP A 15 -4.29 -2.28 -11.26
N MET A 16 -4.16 -3.52 -10.80
CA MET A 16 -3.26 -3.89 -9.70
C MET A 16 -1.81 -3.47 -9.97
N ARG A 17 -1.28 -3.85 -11.13
CA ARG A 17 0.08 -3.46 -11.54
C ARG A 17 0.27 -1.95 -11.62
N ASN A 18 -0.78 -1.21 -11.99
CA ASN A 18 -0.71 0.25 -12.00
C ASN A 18 -0.66 0.83 -10.58
N GLU A 19 -1.50 0.31 -9.66
CA GLU A 19 -1.50 0.75 -8.26
C GLU A 19 -0.17 0.42 -7.57
N HIS A 20 0.33 -0.82 -7.68
CA HIS A 20 1.64 -1.22 -7.13
C HIS A 20 2.76 -0.31 -7.65
N ARG A 21 2.73 0.09 -8.92
CA ARG A 21 3.70 1.03 -9.49
C ARG A 21 3.58 2.44 -8.88
N ILE A 22 2.37 2.91 -8.60
CA ILE A 22 2.16 4.20 -7.92
C ILE A 22 2.68 4.12 -6.49
N ILE A 23 2.36 3.05 -5.76
CA ILE A 23 2.79 2.80 -4.39
C ILE A 23 4.31 2.74 -4.31
N ALA A 24 4.97 1.99 -5.19
CA ALA A 24 6.42 1.95 -5.28
C ALA A 24 7.04 3.34 -5.50
N GLY A 25 6.41 4.18 -6.34
CA GLY A 25 6.84 5.57 -6.55
C GLY A 25 6.69 6.44 -5.30
N LEU A 26 5.60 6.28 -4.54
CA LEU A 26 5.39 6.98 -3.28
C LEU A 26 6.39 6.53 -2.22
N ILE A 27 6.62 5.22 -2.08
CA ILE A 27 7.62 4.64 -1.18
C ILE A 27 9.01 5.20 -1.50
N ALA A 28 9.41 5.23 -2.77
CA ALA A 28 10.71 5.75 -3.18
C ALA A 28 10.86 7.25 -2.83
N ASN A 29 9.80 8.04 -3.05
CA ASN A 29 9.82 9.47 -2.73
C ASN A 29 9.92 9.71 -1.21
N LEU A 30 9.09 9.04 -0.40
CA LEU A 30 9.18 9.15 1.06
C LEU A 30 10.55 8.69 1.57
N SER A 31 11.05 7.55 1.08
CA SER A 31 12.35 7.01 1.47
C SER A 31 13.50 7.97 1.17
N ALA A 32 13.47 8.61 -0.01
CA ALA A 32 14.47 9.61 -0.37
C ALA A 32 14.40 10.84 0.55
N HIS A 33 13.19 11.31 0.89
CA HIS A 33 12.99 12.46 1.75
C HIS A 33 13.49 12.22 3.19
N ILE A 34 13.18 11.05 3.77
CA ILE A 34 13.62 10.69 5.13
C ILE A 34 15.10 10.31 5.21
N ALA A 35 15.73 9.93 4.10
CA ALA A 35 17.19 9.73 4.06
C ALA A 35 17.98 11.06 4.03
N ALA A 36 17.32 12.17 3.74
CA ALA A 36 17.93 13.49 3.55
C ALA A 36 17.61 14.47 4.69
N VAL A 37 17.55 13.99 5.94
CA VAL A 37 17.27 14.84 7.12
C VAL A 37 18.32 15.97 7.22
N PRO A 38 17.93 17.24 7.15
CA PRO A 38 18.90 18.33 7.13
C PRO A 38 19.31 18.75 8.54
N SER A 39 20.51 19.32 8.65
CA SER A 39 20.99 19.95 9.89
C SER A 39 20.46 21.38 10.09
N ILE A 40 20.01 22.04 9.02
CA ILE A 40 19.47 23.40 8.99
C ILE A 40 18.20 23.40 8.11
N GLY A 41 17.17 24.16 8.48
CA GLY A 41 15.91 24.22 7.69
C GLY A 41 14.98 23.04 7.92
N ARG A 42 14.98 22.46 9.13
CA ARG A 42 14.14 21.31 9.47
C ARG A 42 12.64 21.61 9.41
N ASP A 43 12.21 22.84 9.66
CA ASP A 43 10.78 23.20 9.58
C ASP A 43 10.20 22.98 8.17
N GLU A 44 10.92 23.41 7.14
CA GLU A 44 10.50 23.22 5.74
C GLU A 44 10.55 21.75 5.34
N TRP A 45 11.59 21.04 5.78
CA TRP A 45 11.73 19.61 5.55
C TRP A 45 10.61 18.81 6.25
N LEU A 46 10.25 19.16 7.49
CA LEU A 46 9.16 18.55 8.25
C LEU A 46 7.81 18.83 7.59
N SER A 47 7.55 20.08 7.19
CA SER A 47 6.33 20.43 6.44
C SER A 47 6.18 19.60 5.17
N THR A 48 7.28 19.36 4.46
CA THR A 48 7.30 18.49 3.28
C THR A 48 7.05 17.03 3.64
N LEU A 49 7.68 16.53 4.72
CA LEU A 49 7.47 15.17 5.20
C LEU A 49 5.99 14.92 5.57
N VAL A 50 5.36 15.85 6.29
CA VAL A 50 3.93 15.78 6.66
C VAL A 50 3.04 15.67 5.41
N GLN A 51 3.33 16.46 4.37
CA GLN A 51 2.58 16.40 3.11
C GLN A 51 2.75 15.06 2.39
N LEU A 52 3.99 14.54 2.34
CA LEU A 52 4.30 13.25 1.73
C LEU A 52 3.60 12.10 2.46
N VAL A 53 3.70 12.05 3.79
CA VAL A 53 3.04 11.03 4.62
C VAL A 53 1.53 11.11 4.50
N THR A 54 0.95 12.32 4.52
CA THR A 54 -0.49 12.52 4.33
C THR A 54 -0.97 11.99 2.97
N ARG A 55 -0.24 12.31 1.89
CA ARG A 55 -0.56 11.81 0.55
C ARG A 55 -0.44 10.30 0.47
N PHE A 56 0.62 9.73 1.03
CA PHE A 56 0.83 8.28 1.04
C PHE A 56 -0.28 7.56 1.80
N ARG A 57 -0.62 8.04 3.00
CA ARG A 57 -1.74 7.56 3.81
C ARG A 57 -3.07 7.58 3.07
N ALA A 58 -3.39 8.70 2.42
CA ALA A 58 -4.63 8.82 1.66
C ALA A 58 -4.68 7.81 0.49
N HIS A 59 -3.54 7.59 -0.18
CA HIS A 59 -3.45 6.63 -1.28
C HIS A 59 -3.61 5.20 -0.79
N MET A 60 -2.88 4.76 0.25
CA MET A 60 -2.99 3.40 0.80
C MET A 60 -4.41 3.08 1.27
N ARG A 61 -5.08 4.03 1.95
CA ARG A 61 -6.49 3.86 2.34
C ARG A 61 -7.43 3.70 1.15
N GLY A 62 -7.18 4.44 0.07
CA GLY A 62 -7.96 4.35 -1.16
C GLY A 62 -7.74 3.01 -1.88
N HIS A 63 -6.48 2.57 -1.94
CA HIS A 63 -6.05 1.33 -2.56
C HIS A 63 -6.66 0.11 -1.87
N MET A 64 -6.41 -0.08 -0.56
CA MET A 64 -6.96 -1.21 0.21
C MET A 64 -8.50 -1.23 0.16
N LYS A 65 -9.14 -0.06 0.27
CA LYS A 65 -10.60 0.02 0.12
C LYS A 65 -11.09 -0.45 -1.25
N ALA A 66 -10.34 -0.18 -2.31
CA ALA A 66 -10.69 -0.60 -3.66
C ALA A 66 -10.50 -2.12 -3.86
N GLU A 67 -9.54 -2.73 -3.17
CA GLU A 67 -9.32 -4.18 -3.21
C GLU A 67 -10.38 -4.96 -2.46
N GLU A 68 -10.78 -4.41 -1.31
CA GLU A 68 -11.76 -4.99 -0.38
C GLU A 68 -13.22 -4.76 -0.79
N ALA A 69 -13.47 -3.90 -1.78
CA ALA A 69 -14.83 -3.63 -2.25
C ALA A 69 -15.51 -4.91 -2.75
N ASP A 70 -16.85 -4.93 -2.75
CA ASP A 70 -17.62 -6.08 -3.22
C ASP A 70 -17.25 -6.48 -4.67
N ASP A 71 -16.89 -5.51 -5.50
CA ASP A 71 -16.38 -5.69 -6.87
C ASP A 71 -14.85 -5.47 -7.00
N GLY A 72 -14.16 -5.40 -5.86
CA GLY A 72 -12.73 -5.21 -5.72
C GLY A 72 -11.93 -6.47 -6.08
N PHE A 73 -10.60 -6.33 -6.07
CA PHE A 73 -9.66 -7.37 -6.49
C PHE A 73 -9.84 -8.71 -5.75
N LEU A 74 -10.12 -8.68 -4.44
CA LEU A 74 -10.18 -9.89 -3.61
C LEU A 74 -11.38 -10.77 -3.94
N THR A 75 -12.49 -10.18 -4.43
CA THR A 75 -13.69 -10.93 -4.79
C THR A 75 -13.46 -11.91 -5.96
N PRO A 76 -12.94 -11.49 -7.14
CA PRO A 76 -12.58 -12.41 -8.22
C PRO A 76 -11.56 -13.48 -7.83
N VAL A 77 -10.64 -13.18 -6.90
CA VAL A 77 -9.68 -14.18 -6.38
C VAL A 77 -10.42 -15.33 -5.71
N LEU A 78 -11.32 -15.02 -4.77
CA LEU A 78 -12.10 -16.03 -4.06
C LEU A 78 -13.09 -16.76 -4.97
N GLN A 79 -13.68 -16.07 -5.94
CA GLN A 79 -14.59 -16.69 -6.91
C GLN A 79 -13.89 -17.76 -7.76
N ARG A 80 -12.61 -17.55 -8.11
CA ARG A 80 -11.85 -18.50 -8.93
C ARG A 80 -11.14 -19.57 -8.12
N ARG A 81 -10.63 -19.20 -6.96
CA ARG A 81 -9.85 -20.08 -6.08
C ARG A 81 -10.38 -19.97 -4.65
N PRO A 82 -11.53 -20.59 -4.33
CA PRO A 82 -12.10 -20.56 -2.98
C PRO A 82 -11.17 -21.12 -1.90
N THR A 83 -10.20 -21.95 -2.28
CA THR A 83 -9.18 -22.51 -1.39
C THR A 83 -8.22 -21.45 -0.83
N LEU A 84 -8.17 -20.24 -1.41
CA LEU A 84 -7.33 -19.12 -0.95
C LEU A 84 -8.01 -18.24 0.10
N SER A 85 -9.13 -18.71 0.70
CA SER A 85 -9.88 -17.90 1.66
C SER A 85 -9.05 -17.46 2.87
N ARG A 86 -8.15 -18.33 3.34
CA ARG A 86 -7.29 -18.03 4.49
C ARG A 86 -6.24 -16.98 4.16
N GLU A 87 -5.67 -17.05 2.96
CA GLU A 87 -4.71 -16.08 2.45
C GLU A 87 -5.37 -14.71 2.27
N VAL A 88 -6.59 -14.67 1.74
CA VAL A 88 -7.36 -13.42 1.66
C VAL A 88 -7.72 -12.88 3.05
N ASP A 89 -8.16 -13.72 3.99
CA ASP A 89 -8.41 -13.30 5.37
C ASP A 89 -7.15 -12.72 6.04
N HIS A 90 -5.98 -13.26 5.71
CA HIS A 90 -4.70 -12.76 6.17
C HIS A 90 -4.37 -11.39 5.58
N LEU A 91 -4.51 -11.20 4.27
CA LEU A 91 -4.32 -9.88 3.63
C LEU A 91 -5.25 -8.82 4.24
N LEU A 92 -6.53 -9.14 4.43
CA LEU A 92 -7.50 -8.24 5.09
C LEU A 92 -7.09 -7.89 6.53
N HIS A 93 -6.43 -8.81 7.21
CA HIS A 93 -5.86 -8.53 8.53
C HIS A 93 -4.65 -7.60 8.43
N GLU A 94 -3.70 -7.90 7.56
CA GLU A 94 -2.52 -7.07 7.31
C GLU A 94 -2.90 -5.64 6.90
N HIS A 95 -3.91 -5.45 6.05
CA HIS A 95 -4.41 -4.11 5.68
C HIS A 95 -4.77 -3.27 6.89
N ARG A 96 -5.51 -3.85 7.84
CA ARG A 96 -5.92 -3.16 9.07
C ARG A 96 -4.73 -2.81 9.93
N GLU A 97 -3.76 -3.70 10.06
CA GLU A 97 -2.54 -3.45 10.83
C GLU A 97 -1.69 -2.36 10.18
N LEU A 98 -1.43 -2.44 8.88
CA LEU A 98 -0.66 -1.47 8.12
C LEU A 98 -1.31 -0.09 8.16
N LEU A 99 -2.63 0.01 7.99
CA LEU A 99 -3.34 1.28 8.08
C LEU A 99 -3.29 1.86 9.50
N SER A 100 -3.41 1.03 10.54
CA SER A 100 -3.30 1.48 11.92
C SER A 100 -1.90 2.03 12.23
N LEU A 101 -0.85 1.33 11.80
CA LEU A 101 0.53 1.79 11.95
C LEU A 101 0.78 3.08 11.17
N LEU A 102 0.25 3.18 9.95
CA LEU A 102 0.38 4.37 9.12
C LEU A 102 -0.36 5.58 9.69
N ASP A 103 -1.53 5.38 10.31
CA ASP A 103 -2.23 6.45 11.02
C ASP A 103 -1.42 6.97 12.21
N GLN A 104 -0.91 6.07 13.05
CA GLN A 104 -0.11 6.42 14.22
C GLN A 104 1.13 7.22 13.83
N VAL A 105 1.90 6.72 12.86
CA VAL A 105 3.11 7.42 12.38
C VAL A 105 2.77 8.76 11.72
N ALA A 106 1.65 8.85 11.00
CA ALA A 106 1.22 10.11 10.39
C ALA A 106 0.85 11.17 11.44
N GLU A 107 0.18 10.77 12.52
CA GLU A 107 -0.18 11.65 13.63
C GLU A 107 1.06 12.13 14.39
N GLU A 108 2.00 11.22 14.66
CA GLU A 108 3.28 11.56 15.31
C GLU A 108 4.09 12.56 14.47
N VAL A 109 4.28 12.28 13.18
CA VAL A 109 5.01 13.16 12.26
C VAL A 109 4.37 14.56 12.18
N ALA A 110 3.04 14.64 12.22
CA ALA A 110 2.32 15.91 12.22
C ALA A 110 2.50 16.71 13.53
N GLY A 111 2.88 16.06 14.62
CA GLY A 111 3.12 16.67 15.92
C GLY A 111 4.56 17.11 16.19
N LEU A 112 5.51 16.80 15.30
CA LEU A 112 6.93 17.12 15.49
C LEU A 112 7.24 18.60 15.24
N CYS A 113 8.22 19.12 15.98
CA CYS A 113 8.87 20.41 15.77
C CYS A 113 10.34 20.24 15.36
N ALA A 114 10.96 21.28 14.78
CA ALA A 114 12.34 21.21 14.28
C ALA A 114 13.40 20.95 15.36
N GLU A 115 13.07 21.24 16.62
CA GLU A 115 13.91 21.01 17.79
C GLU A 115 13.90 19.55 18.26
N ASP A 116 12.92 18.75 17.81
CA ASP A 116 12.71 17.37 18.27
C ASP A 116 13.67 16.35 17.62
N VAL A 117 14.97 16.64 17.63
CA VAL A 117 15.99 15.89 16.87
C VAL A 117 15.90 14.38 17.05
N LEU A 118 15.75 13.91 18.29
CA LEU A 118 15.68 12.47 18.58
C LEU A 118 14.34 11.85 18.15
N LEU A 119 13.24 12.60 18.26
CA LEU A 119 11.92 12.10 17.84
C LEU A 119 11.80 12.09 16.32
N ILE A 120 12.44 13.05 15.63
CA ILE A 120 12.55 13.06 14.17
C ILE A 120 13.30 11.81 13.70
N GLU A 121 14.43 11.48 14.33
CA GLU A 121 15.21 10.28 14.00
C GLU A 121 14.40 8.99 14.22
N ASP A 122 13.72 8.88 15.36
CA ASP A 122 12.83 7.75 15.64
C ASP A 122 11.69 7.63 14.61
N ALA A 123 11.00 8.73 14.31
CA ALA A 123 9.94 8.76 13.31
C ALA A 123 10.44 8.35 11.92
N CYS A 124 11.66 8.76 11.54
CA CYS A 124 12.29 8.33 10.29
C CYS A 124 12.53 6.82 10.26
N HIS A 125 13.05 6.23 11.34
CA HIS A 125 13.24 4.78 11.42
C HIS A 125 11.90 4.02 11.37
N ARG A 126 10.87 4.48 12.10
CA ARG A 126 9.53 3.87 12.08
C ARG A 126 8.90 3.95 10.68
N LEU A 127 9.05 5.08 9.99
CA LEU A 127 8.66 5.22 8.59
C LEU A 127 9.40 4.24 7.68
N GLN A 128 10.72 4.11 7.80
CA GLN A 128 11.50 3.15 6.99
C GLN A 128 11.02 1.71 7.19
N HIS A 129 10.77 1.31 8.44
CA HIS A 129 10.24 -0.01 8.75
C HIS A 129 8.84 -0.22 8.16
N LEU A 130 7.94 0.74 8.32
CA LEU A 130 6.60 0.68 7.76
C LEU A 130 6.61 0.60 6.23
N LEU A 131 7.42 1.41 5.56
CA LEU A 131 7.55 1.39 4.10
C LEU A 131 8.10 0.04 3.59
N SER A 132 9.00 -0.59 4.35
CA SER A 132 9.48 -1.93 4.03
C SER A 132 8.40 -3.00 4.23
N ALA A 133 7.57 -2.88 5.27
CA ALA A 133 6.46 -3.79 5.53
C ALA A 133 5.40 -3.69 4.41
N ILE A 134 5.04 -2.48 4.02
CA ILE A 134 4.11 -2.25 2.90
C ILE A 134 4.68 -2.85 1.61
N ARG A 135 5.96 -2.60 1.28
CA ARG A 135 6.57 -3.22 0.08
C ARG A 135 6.48 -4.74 0.09
N HIS A 136 6.71 -5.38 1.23
CA HIS A 136 6.60 -6.83 1.34
C HIS A 136 5.16 -7.34 1.15
N HIS A 137 4.20 -6.59 1.67
CA HIS A 137 2.79 -6.87 1.49
C HIS A 137 2.38 -6.79 0.00
N GLU A 138 2.80 -5.75 -0.73
CA GLU A 138 2.52 -5.62 -2.18
C GLU A 138 3.14 -6.78 -3.00
N GLU A 139 4.33 -7.25 -2.60
CA GLU A 139 4.97 -8.42 -3.22
C GLU A 139 4.13 -9.69 -3.00
N HIS A 140 3.51 -9.85 -1.83
CA HIS A 140 2.61 -10.96 -1.53
C HIS A 140 1.34 -10.89 -2.39
N GLU A 141 0.76 -9.71 -2.57
CA GLU A 141 -0.41 -9.52 -3.42
C GLU A 141 -0.09 -9.76 -4.91
N GLU A 142 1.06 -9.32 -5.40
CA GLU A 142 1.49 -9.59 -6.79
C GLU A 142 1.66 -11.10 -7.06
N LEU A 143 2.15 -11.86 -6.07
CA LEU A 143 2.21 -13.32 -6.16
C LEU A 143 0.81 -13.94 -6.25
N LEU A 144 -0.15 -13.42 -5.45
CA LEU A 144 -1.54 -13.87 -5.49
C LEU A 144 -2.17 -13.58 -6.86
N VAL A 145 -1.95 -12.38 -7.41
CA VAL A 145 -2.40 -11.99 -8.76
C VAL A 145 -1.82 -12.95 -9.80
N THR A 146 -0.51 -13.18 -9.77
CA THR A 146 0.15 -14.06 -10.73
C THR A 146 -0.40 -15.48 -10.63
N PHE A 147 -0.57 -16.00 -9.42
CA PHE A 147 -1.09 -17.36 -9.21
C PHE A 147 -2.52 -17.53 -9.74
N VAL A 148 -3.40 -16.55 -9.52
CA VAL A 148 -4.82 -16.64 -9.88
C VAL A 148 -5.06 -16.33 -11.36
N PHE A 149 -4.30 -15.40 -11.94
CA PHE A 149 -4.59 -14.84 -13.27
C PHE A 149 -3.61 -15.29 -14.36
N SER A 150 -2.44 -15.83 -14.03
CA SER A 150 -1.46 -16.30 -15.03
C SER A 150 -1.63 -17.78 -15.40
N GLN A 151 -2.36 -18.59 -14.61
CA GLN A 151 -2.67 -19.98 -14.96
C GLN A 151 -3.72 -20.12 -16.10
N ASP A 152 -4.28 -19.01 -16.61
CA ASP A 152 -5.25 -18.98 -17.71
C ASP A 152 -4.59 -18.76 -19.11
N ILE A 153 -3.27 -18.58 -19.19
CA ILE A 153 -2.54 -18.42 -20.48
C ILE A 153 -2.07 -19.80 -21.01
N GLY A 154 -2.91 -20.83 -20.85
CA GLY A 154 -2.51 -22.21 -21.13
C GLY A 154 -3.67 -23.15 -21.39
N THR A 155 -4.61 -22.78 -22.26
CA THR A 155 -5.54 -23.71 -22.94
C THR A 155 -6.03 -23.06 -24.24
N GLU A 156 -5.16 -22.99 -25.24
CA GLU A 156 -5.56 -23.01 -26.65
C GLU A 156 -4.71 -24.10 -27.32
N ASP A 157 -5.25 -25.33 -27.35
CA ASP A 157 -4.88 -26.41 -28.27
C ASP A 157 -6.16 -27.01 -28.85
#